data_AF-A0A522MST4-F1
#
_entry.id   AF-A0A522MST4-F1
#
_cell.length_a   1.000
_cell.length_b   1.000
_cell.length_c   1.000
_cell.angle_alpha   90.00
_cell.angle_beta   90.00
_cell.angle_gamma   90.00
#
_symmetry.space_group_name_H-M   'P 1'
#
loop_
_entity.id
_entity.type
_entity.pdbx_description
1 polymer ?
#
loop_
_entity_poly.entity_id
_entity_poly.type
_entity_poly.pdbx_seq_one_letter_code
_entity_poly.pdbx_strand_id
1 'polypeptide(L)'
;MAANGVPDVVSIDPVAPLDAALREYVLDPARCLPDELCVYYWFYPHRRRVVMKHSAMGFFGGNGATIYGHVFKFFPFGFWLVWNEDGGRSRQFALRQMKGSSPFISATSRLALDLWPLQSLNFPEAPSNDGMWLVADQYVSQADDRKKQGEARSAEYP
;
A
#
# COMPACT_ATOMS: atom_id res chain seq x y z
N MET A 1 -1.25 -11.15 -32.62
CA MET A 1 -1.36 -10.83 -31.18
C MET A 1 -2.00 -9.46 -31.08
N ALA A 2 -3.28 -9.40 -30.74
CA ALA A 2 -4.01 -8.14 -30.66
C ALA A 2 -3.79 -7.53 -29.27
N ALA A 3 -3.13 -6.37 -29.22
CA ALA A 3 -3.13 -5.51 -28.05
C ALA A 3 -4.50 -4.82 -28.01
N ASN A 4 -5.39 -5.29 -27.14
CA ASN A 4 -6.59 -4.53 -26.83
C ASN A 4 -6.16 -3.27 -26.07
N GLY A 5 -6.24 -2.13 -26.74
CA GLY A 5 -6.04 -0.83 -26.12
C GLY A 5 -7.07 -0.65 -25.01
N VAL A 6 -6.59 -0.49 -23.78
CA VAL A 6 -7.43 -0.06 -22.66
C VAL A 6 -7.90 1.36 -23.01
N PRO A 7 -9.21 1.64 -23.08
CA PRO A 7 -9.69 2.98 -23.40
C PRO A 7 -9.16 3.99 -22.38
N ASP A 8 -8.76 5.17 -22.86
CA ASP A 8 -8.39 6.30 -22.01
C ASP A 8 -9.52 6.55 -21.03
N VAL A 9 -9.22 6.41 -19.74
CA VAL A 9 -10.16 6.70 -18.65
C VAL A 9 -10.44 8.21 -18.71
N VAL A 10 -11.63 8.55 -19.22
CA VAL A 10 -12.17 9.91 -19.18
C VAL A 10 -12.28 10.32 -17.72
N SER A 11 -11.41 11.23 -17.31
CA SER A 11 -11.26 11.76 -15.96
C SER A 11 -12.47 12.60 -15.56
N ILE A 12 -13.43 12.01 -14.85
CA ILE A 12 -14.44 12.75 -14.08
C ILE A 12 -14.40 12.34 -12.60
N ASP A 13 -13.74 11.24 -12.26
CA ASP A 13 -13.54 10.86 -10.86
C ASP A 13 -12.46 11.74 -10.21
N PRO A 14 -12.68 12.24 -8.98
CA PRO A 14 -11.66 12.99 -8.26
C PRO A 14 -10.42 12.11 -8.07
N VAL A 15 -9.33 12.45 -8.74
CA VAL A 15 -8.06 11.72 -8.61
C VAL A 15 -7.52 12.02 -7.22
N ALA A 16 -7.37 10.98 -6.39
CA ALA A 16 -6.79 11.17 -5.07
C ALA A 16 -5.35 11.69 -5.20
N PRO A 17 -4.89 12.61 -4.32
CA PRO A 17 -3.59 13.28 -4.46
C PRO A 17 -2.40 12.35 -4.65
N LEU A 18 -2.38 11.21 -3.93
CA LEU A 18 -1.33 10.20 -4.06
C LEU A 18 -1.29 9.55 -5.45
N ASP A 19 -2.44 9.28 -6.08
CA ASP A 19 -2.49 8.69 -7.42
C ASP A 19 -2.05 9.67 -8.49
N ALA A 20 -2.42 10.94 -8.35
CA ALA A 20 -1.95 12.01 -9.24
C ALA A 20 -0.43 12.15 -9.15
N ALA A 21 0.12 12.23 -7.93
CA ALA A 21 1.55 12.37 -7.72
C ALA A 21 2.36 11.17 -8.23
N LEU A 22 1.87 9.94 -7.99
CA LEU A 22 2.49 8.73 -8.53
C LEU A 22 2.40 8.66 -10.05
N ARG A 23 1.26 9.07 -10.64
CA ARG A 23 1.09 9.13 -12.10
C ARG A 23 2.09 10.09 -12.72
N GLU A 24 2.20 11.29 -12.18
CA GLU A 24 3.15 12.29 -12.68
C GLU A 24 4.60 11.81 -12.56
N TYR A 25 4.95 11.21 -11.42
CA TYR A 25 6.28 10.62 -11.22
C TYR A 25 6.58 9.50 -12.23
N VAL A 26 5.63 8.59 -12.46
CA VAL A 26 5.85 7.43 -13.36
C VAL A 26 5.90 7.83 -14.84
N LEU A 27 5.08 8.82 -15.24
CA LEU A 27 4.98 9.25 -16.64
C LEU A 27 6.08 10.22 -17.06
N ASP A 28 6.75 10.89 -16.11
CA ASP A 28 7.83 11.82 -16.37
C ASP A 28 9.16 11.30 -15.78
N PRO A 29 10.03 10.67 -16.59
CA PRO A 29 11.30 10.11 -16.13
C PRO A 29 12.29 11.14 -15.57
N ALA A 30 12.05 12.44 -15.77
CA ALA A 30 12.87 13.51 -15.23
C ALA A 30 12.43 13.97 -13.83
N ARG A 31 11.27 13.49 -13.34
CA ARG A 31 10.77 13.85 -12.01
C ARG A 31 11.36 12.98 -10.92
N CYS A 32 11.68 13.62 -9.81
CA CYS A 32 12.00 12.94 -8.56
C CYS A 32 10.73 12.39 -7.90
N LEU A 33 10.91 11.47 -6.96
CA LEU A 33 9.84 11.04 -6.08
C LEU A 33 9.31 12.26 -5.30
N PRO A 34 7.97 12.42 -5.13
CA PRO A 34 7.41 13.54 -4.39
C PRO A 34 7.93 13.60 -2.94
N ASP A 35 8.21 14.79 -2.42
CA ASP A 35 8.74 14.98 -1.06
C ASP A 35 7.73 14.59 0.02
N GLU A 36 6.44 14.66 -0.30
CA GLU A 36 5.34 14.24 0.57
C GLU A 36 5.19 12.71 0.66
N LEU A 37 5.87 11.96 -0.21
CA LEU A 37 5.77 10.51 -0.30
C LEU A 37 6.88 9.82 0.50
N CYS A 38 6.49 9.12 1.55
CA CYS A 38 7.37 8.20 2.26
C CYS A 38 7.13 6.76 1.81
N VAL A 39 8.19 6.05 1.42
CA VAL A 39 8.12 4.62 1.08
C VAL A 39 8.73 3.81 2.20
N TYR A 40 7.92 3.01 2.88
CA TYR A 40 8.35 2.03 3.87
C TYR A 40 8.37 0.64 3.26
N TYR A 41 9.30 -0.20 3.72
CA TYR A 41 9.41 -1.58 3.27
C TYR A 41 9.78 -2.52 4.41
N TRP A 42 9.40 -3.79 4.26
CA TRP A 42 9.73 -4.87 5.18
C TRP A 42 9.81 -6.22 4.45
N PHE A 43 10.41 -7.20 5.13
CA PHE A 43 10.41 -8.58 4.66
C PHE A 43 9.02 -9.21 4.80
N TYR A 44 8.49 -9.69 3.68
CA TYR A 44 7.20 -10.34 3.60
C TYR A 44 7.37 -11.77 3.05
N PRO A 45 7.59 -12.78 3.93
CA PRO A 45 7.90 -14.16 3.53
C PRO A 45 6.66 -14.97 3.10
N HIS A 46 5.63 -14.32 2.56
CA HIS A 46 4.36 -14.98 2.27
C HIS A 46 4.01 -14.85 0.78
N ARG A 47 3.37 -15.90 0.25
CA ARG A 47 2.95 -15.95 -1.17
C ARG A 47 1.69 -15.14 -1.47
N ARG A 48 0.92 -14.80 -0.42
CA ARG A 48 -0.32 -14.04 -0.54
C ARG A 48 -0.01 -12.65 -1.10
N ARG A 49 -0.65 -12.25 -2.18
CA ARG A 49 -0.48 -10.91 -2.74
C ARG A 49 -1.60 -10.02 -2.23
N VAL A 50 -1.24 -8.85 -1.73
CA VAL A 50 -2.23 -7.87 -1.26
C VAL A 50 -1.93 -6.52 -1.89
N VAL A 51 -2.95 -5.88 -2.44
CA VAL A 51 -2.91 -4.49 -2.88
C VAL A 51 -4.02 -3.77 -2.15
N MET A 52 -3.68 -2.75 -1.38
CA MET A 52 -4.65 -1.83 -0.81
C MET A 52 -4.34 -0.44 -1.31
N LYS A 53 -5.30 0.19 -1.99
CA LYS A 53 -5.19 1.59 -2.40
C LYS A 53 -6.03 2.50 -1.52
N HIS A 54 -5.60 3.74 -1.41
CA HIS A 54 -6.25 4.85 -0.72
C HIS A 54 -6.63 4.52 0.73
N SER A 55 -5.83 3.69 1.38
CA SER A 55 -6.11 3.19 2.71
C SER A 55 -5.71 4.22 3.76
N ALA A 56 -6.59 4.43 4.74
CA ALA A 56 -6.35 5.33 5.86
C ALA A 56 -6.24 4.52 7.16
N MET A 57 -5.20 4.72 7.96
CA MET A 57 -5.06 4.11 9.29
C MET A 57 -5.19 5.17 10.37
N GLY A 58 -6.19 5.01 11.23
CA GLY A 58 -6.41 5.83 12.41
C GLY A 58 -5.90 5.13 13.68
N PHE A 59 -5.64 5.92 14.72
CA PHE A 59 -5.19 5.44 16.04
C PHE A 59 -6.12 5.95 17.13
N PHE A 60 -6.48 5.10 18.09
CA PHE A 60 -7.20 5.53 19.29
C PHE A 60 -6.28 6.30 20.24
N GLY A 61 -6.81 7.32 20.94
CA GLY A 61 -6.10 8.00 22.04
C GLY A 61 -5.35 9.30 21.71
N GLY A 62 -5.51 9.88 20.51
CA GLY A 62 -4.99 11.21 20.19
C GLY A 62 -5.77 11.87 19.06
N ASN A 63 -5.56 13.18 18.81
CA ASN A 63 -6.25 14.02 17.81
C ASN A 63 -6.30 13.44 16.38
N GLY A 64 -7.12 12.42 16.11
CA GLY A 64 -7.59 11.98 14.79
C GLY A 64 -6.53 11.66 13.72
N ALA A 65 -5.22 11.69 14.02
CA ALA A 65 -4.23 11.69 12.95
C ALA A 65 -4.26 10.36 12.20
N THR A 66 -4.43 10.50 10.90
CA THR A 66 -4.72 9.43 9.96
C THR A 66 -3.52 9.29 9.03
N ILE A 67 -2.95 8.09 8.95
CA ILE A 67 -1.93 7.79 7.95
C ILE A 67 -2.65 7.39 6.67
N TYR A 68 -2.48 8.15 5.61
CA TYR A 68 -3.06 7.84 4.30
C TYR A 68 -2.02 7.24 3.36
N GLY A 69 -2.38 6.21 2.61
CA GLY A 69 -1.42 5.55 1.74
C GLY A 69 -1.89 4.32 0.98
N HIS A 70 -0.94 3.72 0.25
CA HIS A 70 -1.11 2.47 -0.49
C HIS A 70 -0.23 1.38 0.09
N VAL A 71 -0.77 0.17 0.23
CA VAL A 71 -0.04 -1.02 0.68
C VAL A 71 0.07 -2.00 -0.48
N PHE A 72 1.28 -2.49 -0.72
CA PHE A 72 1.56 -3.55 -1.69
C PHE A 72 2.35 -4.66 -1.00
N LYS A 73 1.85 -5.89 -1.02
CA LYS A 73 2.54 -7.06 -0.46
C LYS A 73 2.65 -8.14 -1.51
N PHE A 74 3.84 -8.62 -1.73
CA PHE A 74 4.13 -9.75 -2.61
C PHE A 74 5.48 -10.33 -2.22
N PHE A 75 5.68 -11.64 -2.29
CA PHE A 75 6.97 -12.22 -1.93
C PHE A 75 8.12 -11.58 -2.74
N PRO A 76 9.22 -11.12 -2.11
CA PRO A 76 9.54 -11.18 -0.68
C PRO A 76 9.33 -9.86 0.10
N PHE A 77 8.63 -8.87 -0.45
CA PHE A 77 8.53 -7.52 0.10
C PHE A 77 7.10 -7.09 0.41
N GLY A 78 6.96 -6.37 1.51
CA GLY A 78 5.84 -5.47 1.73
C GLY A 78 6.30 -4.04 1.53
N PHE A 79 5.47 -3.23 0.89
CA PHE A 79 5.66 -1.80 0.68
C PHE A 79 4.46 -1.06 1.22
N TRP A 80 4.73 0.08 1.85
CA TRP A 80 3.71 1.01 2.27
C TRP A 80 4.12 2.41 1.85
N LEU A 81 3.36 2.95 0.91
CA LEU A 81 3.49 4.30 0.39
C LEU A 81 2.60 5.19 1.24
N VAL A 82 3.22 6.04 2.04
CA VAL A 82 2.54 6.95 2.98
C VAL A 82 2.63 8.35 2.42
N TRP A 83 1.49 9.03 2.33
CA TRP A 83 1.38 10.36 1.75
C TRP A 83 1.12 11.41 2.83
N ASN A 84 1.90 12.48 2.80
CA ASN A 84 1.74 13.69 3.61
C ASN A 84 1.48 13.37 5.10
N GLU A 85 2.33 12.53 5.68
CA GLU A 85 2.19 12.14 7.07
C GLU A 85 2.74 13.20 8.02
N ASP A 86 1.84 13.81 8.78
CA ASP A 86 2.20 14.68 9.89
C ASP A 86 2.59 13.86 11.13
N GLY A 87 3.78 14.13 11.67
CA GLY A 87 4.21 13.61 12.98
C GLY A 87 4.89 12.23 12.97
N GLY A 88 5.17 11.65 11.80
CA GLY A 88 6.02 10.46 11.66
C GLY A 88 5.51 9.22 12.42
N ARG A 89 4.19 9.07 12.56
CA ARG A 89 3.55 7.95 13.26
C ARG A 89 3.88 6.60 12.63
N SER A 90 4.12 6.52 11.34
CA SER A 90 4.57 5.34 10.60
C SER A 90 5.87 4.76 11.17
N ARG A 91 6.69 5.59 11.82
CA ARG A 91 7.92 5.13 12.51
C ARG A 91 7.62 4.22 13.69
N GLN A 92 6.42 4.27 14.27
CA GLN A 92 6.02 3.38 15.36
C GLN A 92 5.98 1.90 14.95
N PHE A 93 5.87 1.63 13.65
CA PHE A 93 5.89 0.27 13.11
C PHE A 93 7.30 -0.28 12.90
N ALA A 94 8.32 0.51 13.22
CA ALA A 94 9.73 0.15 13.09
C ALA A 94 10.11 -0.36 11.68
N LEU A 95 9.41 0.12 10.64
CA LEU A 95 9.70 -0.24 9.26
C LEU A 95 10.89 0.54 8.73
N ARG A 96 11.66 -0.07 7.82
CA ARG A 96 12.70 0.66 7.11
C ARG A 96 12.06 1.60 6.10
N GLN A 97 12.47 2.86 6.16
CA GLN A 97 12.13 3.83 5.13
C GLN A 97 13.17 3.75 4.01
N MET A 98 12.72 3.75 2.76
CA MET A 98 13.58 3.92 1.61
C MET A 98 14.17 5.32 1.64
N LYS A 99 15.49 5.43 1.80
CA LYS A 99 16.23 6.69 1.79
C LYS A 99 17.05 6.75 0.51
N GLY A 100 16.88 7.81 -0.25
CA GLY A 100 17.51 7.99 -1.56
C GLY A 100 16.49 7.90 -2.68
N SER A 101 15.98 9.06 -3.10
CA SER A 101 15.32 9.19 -4.40
C SER A 101 16.41 9.38 -5.43
N SER A 102 16.56 8.44 -6.36
CA SER A 102 17.23 8.75 -7.61
C SER A 102 16.30 9.64 -8.45
N PRO A 103 16.83 10.64 -9.18
CA PRO A 103 16.02 11.37 -10.15
C PRO A 103 15.58 10.48 -11.32
N PHE A 104 16.19 9.31 -11.49
CA PHE A 104 15.84 8.35 -12.54
C PHE A 104 14.98 7.23 -11.97
N ILE A 105 13.80 7.01 -12.58
CA ILE A 105 12.89 5.89 -12.29
C ILE A 105 13.57 4.53 -12.41
N SER A 106 14.47 4.36 -13.39
CA SER A 106 15.17 3.10 -13.66
C SER A 106 16.41 2.88 -12.80
N ALA A 107 16.63 3.68 -11.77
CA ALA A 107 17.79 3.53 -10.92
C ALA A 107 17.72 2.27 -10.07
N THR A 108 18.88 1.66 -9.87
CA THR A 108 19.03 0.50 -8.99
C THR A 108 19.33 0.97 -7.58
N SER A 109 18.48 0.59 -6.62
CA SER A 109 18.71 0.81 -5.19
C SER A 109 19.01 -0.51 -4.49
N ARG A 110 19.93 -0.47 -3.51
CA ARG A 110 20.19 -1.58 -2.61
C ARG A 110 19.36 -1.38 -1.34
N LEU A 111 18.48 -2.33 -1.04
CA LEU A 111 17.65 -2.32 0.16
C LEU A 111 18.25 -3.27 1.20
N ALA A 112 18.48 -2.76 2.42
CA ALA A 112 18.86 -3.60 3.55
C ALA A 112 17.60 -4.28 4.08
N LEU A 113 17.57 -5.61 4.09
CA LEU A 113 16.39 -6.37 4.51
C LEU A 113 16.63 -7.01 5.87
N ASP A 114 15.87 -6.59 6.87
CA ASP A 114 15.81 -7.29 8.14
C ASP A 114 14.85 -8.46 8.02
N LEU A 115 15.35 -9.67 8.31
CA LEU A 115 14.52 -10.87 8.34
C LEU A 115 13.78 -11.04 9.68
N TRP A 116 14.10 -10.20 10.67
CA TRP A 116 13.54 -10.24 12.02
C TRP A 116 13.41 -8.83 12.63
N PRO A 117 12.35 -8.56 13.41
CA PRO A 117 11.20 -9.42 13.68
C PRO A 117 10.28 -9.56 12.46
N LEU A 118 9.63 -10.71 12.32
CA LEU A 118 8.67 -10.93 11.24
C LEU A 118 7.38 -10.18 11.53
N GLN A 119 6.97 -9.32 10.59
CA GLN A 119 5.65 -8.72 10.62
C GLN A 119 4.58 -9.80 10.46
N SER A 120 3.41 -9.59 11.07
CA SER A 120 2.31 -10.54 10.93
C SER A 120 1.86 -10.64 9.47
N LEU A 121 1.25 -11.76 9.08
CA LEU A 121 0.74 -11.96 7.72
C LEU A 121 -0.22 -10.85 7.28
N ASN A 122 -1.03 -10.38 8.22
CA ASN A 122 -2.03 -9.34 8.03
C ASN A 122 -1.48 -7.95 8.35
N PHE A 123 -0.19 -7.79 8.60
CA PHE A 123 0.40 -6.48 8.73
C PHE A 123 0.41 -5.77 7.36
N PRO A 124 0.14 -4.46 7.28
CA PRO A 124 -0.41 -3.61 8.35
C PRO A 124 -1.94 -3.69 8.49
N GLU A 125 -2.68 -4.36 7.58
CA GLU A 125 -4.16 -4.50 7.55
C GLU A 125 -4.86 -4.80 8.88
N ALA A 126 -4.20 -5.50 9.78
CA ALA A 126 -4.67 -5.78 11.13
C ALA A 126 -3.57 -5.39 12.12
N PRO A 127 -3.53 -4.11 12.56
CA PRO A 127 -2.53 -3.64 13.51
C PRO A 127 -2.68 -4.35 14.85
N SER A 128 -1.57 -4.68 15.51
CA SER A 128 -1.57 -5.15 16.90
C SER A 128 -1.65 -4.01 17.91
N ASN A 129 -1.41 -2.77 17.49
CA ASN A 129 -1.23 -1.59 18.35
C ASN A 129 -2.40 -0.63 18.18
N ASP A 130 -3.54 -0.88 18.81
CA ASP A 130 -4.75 0.00 18.92
C ASP A 130 -5.13 0.81 17.66
N GLY A 131 -4.73 0.33 16.49
CA GLY A 131 -4.85 0.99 15.20
C GLY A 131 -5.96 0.32 14.42
N MET A 132 -6.76 1.12 13.73
CA MET A 132 -7.83 0.63 12.88
C MET A 132 -7.65 1.20 11.47
N TRP A 133 -7.82 0.34 10.47
CA TRP A 133 -7.97 0.82 9.10
C TRP A 133 -9.35 1.41 8.92
N LEU A 134 -9.39 2.70 8.62
CA LEU A 134 -10.55 3.40 8.12
C LEU A 134 -10.61 3.17 6.62
N VAL A 135 -11.39 2.17 6.24
CA VAL A 135 -11.77 1.92 4.85
C VAL A 135 -12.95 2.84 4.54
N ALA A 136 -12.67 4.12 4.25
CA ALA A 136 -13.70 5.04 3.78
C ALA A 136 -14.01 4.77 2.28
N ASP A 137 -15.28 4.43 2.05
CA ASP A 137 -15.84 3.68 0.91
C ASP A 137 -15.58 4.26 -0.50
N GLN A 138 -15.23 5.53 -0.65
CA GLN A 138 -15.21 6.17 -1.97
C GLN A 138 -13.93 5.97 -2.80
N TYR A 139 -12.79 5.60 -2.19
CA TYR A 139 -11.54 5.35 -2.93
C TYR A 139 -10.79 4.10 -2.46
N VAL A 140 -11.10 3.55 -1.28
CA VAL A 140 -10.34 2.43 -0.75
C VAL A 140 -10.67 1.16 -1.54
N SER A 141 -9.64 0.50 -2.07
CA SER A 141 -9.80 -0.81 -2.70
C SER A 141 -8.81 -1.79 -2.10
N GLN A 142 -9.24 -3.02 -1.84
CA GLN A 142 -8.38 -4.12 -1.41
C GLN A 142 -8.55 -5.29 -2.39
N ALA A 143 -7.44 -5.76 -2.94
CA ALA A 143 -7.35 -6.99 -3.72
C ALA A 143 -6.42 -7.96 -2.99
N ASP A 144 -6.85 -9.22 -2.90
CA ASP A 144 -6.11 -10.29 -2.27
C ASP A 144 -6.38 -11.62 -2.97
N ASP A 145 -5.35 -12.45 -3.09
CA ASP A 145 -5.34 -13.73 -3.79
C ASP A 145 -6.07 -14.88 -3.06
N ARG A 146 -6.87 -14.60 -2.03
CA ARG A 146 -7.63 -15.65 -1.34
C ARG A 146 -8.43 -16.46 -2.36
N LYS A 147 -8.16 -17.78 -2.44
CA LYS A 147 -9.13 -18.72 -2.99
C LYS A 147 -10.46 -18.43 -2.27
N LYS A 148 -11.51 -18.09 -3.01
CA LYS A 148 -12.88 -18.05 -2.49
C LYS A 148 -13.14 -19.37 -1.75
N GLN A 149 -13.04 -19.37 -0.44
CA GLN A 149 -13.63 -20.42 0.39
C GLN A 149 -15.05 -19.95 0.67
N GLY A 150 -16.05 -20.51 -0.03
CA GLY A 150 -17.44 -20.19 0.29
C GLY A 150 -18.50 -20.44 -0.78
N GLU A 151 -18.47 -21.57 -1.49
CA GLU A 151 -19.68 -22.17 -2.11
C GLU A 151 -19.57 -23.69 -2.01
N ALA A 152 -19.71 -24.23 -0.79
CA ALA A 152 -19.88 -25.68 -0.55
C ALA A 152 -20.41 -25.97 0.86
N ARG A 153 -21.45 -25.25 1.30
CA ARG A 153 -22.38 -25.64 2.38
C ARG A 153 -23.67 -24.88 2.07
N SER A 154 -24.66 -25.48 1.41
CA SER A 154 -25.44 -26.60 1.94
C SER A 154 -25.79 -27.59 0.84
N ALA A 155 -25.28 -28.81 0.97
CA ALA A 155 -25.98 -29.97 0.43
C ALA A 155 -27.14 -30.26 1.39
N GLU A 156 -28.32 -30.33 0.83
CA GLU A 156 -29.55 -30.81 1.46
C GLU A 156 -29.39 -32.24 1.99
N TYR A 157 -30.35 -32.59 2.86
CA TYR A 157 -30.85 -33.91 3.28
C TYR A 157 -30.39 -34.46 4.62
N PRO A 158 -31.27 -35.19 5.35
CA PRO A 158 -32.50 -35.85 4.88
C PRO A 158 -33.83 -35.16 5.21
#